data_AF-A0A7J2RDT3-F1
#
_entry.id   AF-A0A7J2RDT3-F1
#
_cell.length_a   1.000
_cell.length_b   1.000
_cell.length_c   1.000
_cell.angle_alpha   90.00
_cell.angle_beta   90.00
_cell.angle_gamma   90.00
#
_symmetry.space_group_name_H-M   'P 1'
#
loop_
_entity.id
_entity.type
_entity.pdbx_description
1 polymer ?
#
loop_
_entity_poly.entity_id
_entity_poly.type
_entity_poly.pdbx_seq_one_letter_code
_entity_poly.pdbx_strand_id
1 'polypeptide(L)'
;MTKTQINTALVGIGDVSSALVQGVANYKKNPDKLIGLLPEITEYNVNDINFVLGIDVNSNKVGKDLSEAIFAEPNCNIKLYQPDFLDAPVLKGPVMDGLDSNIKNIIPVSDDQKPVDVIKEMKDRNVDIVVIVLPTGSHKAVKFYALAALEVGACVINGMPSQVANDPEIVKKAEELNLSLIGDDVKSQIGATIIHRSLANLFPMRGAILDKTIQLDWGGSSDFCNLMTPMPNGELRYEQGKRQSKTEAVISNLPNKDTIKCQISAVDYIPFLKNQKEAYLRLEGRIFGGAQVRVDITMFVEDGNNSAGIIVDCIRTSKIAKDRQIGGVLQSASSFFTKHPPEQLDDYAAKKRLIEFIQNERER
;
A
#
# COMPACT_ATOMS: atom_id res chain seq x y z
N MET A 1 -32.63 5.25 -3.22
CA MET A 1 -31.94 4.01 -2.80
C MET A 1 -30.47 4.35 -2.72
N THR A 2 -29.91 4.44 -1.51
CA THR A 2 -28.47 4.64 -1.34
C THR A 2 -27.77 3.47 -1.99
N LYS A 3 -26.91 3.76 -2.98
CA LYS A 3 -26.15 2.73 -3.70
C LYS A 3 -25.20 2.11 -2.68
N THR A 4 -25.50 0.89 -2.22
CA THR A 4 -24.67 0.17 -1.24
C THR A 4 -23.36 -0.30 -1.84
N GLN A 5 -23.30 -0.48 -3.17
CA GLN A 5 -22.10 -0.96 -3.85
C GLN A 5 -21.01 0.13 -4.00
N ILE A 6 -19.76 -0.33 -3.92
CA ILE A 6 -18.54 0.45 -4.10
C ILE A 6 -17.83 -0.05 -5.35
N ASN A 7 -18.08 0.58 -6.49
CA ASN A 7 -17.42 0.21 -7.74
C ASN A 7 -15.94 0.58 -7.67
N THR A 8 -15.07 -0.42 -7.65
CA THR A 8 -13.64 -0.24 -7.41
C THR A 8 -12.84 -0.64 -8.65
N ALA A 9 -11.94 0.23 -9.08
CA ALA A 9 -10.96 -0.07 -10.11
C ALA A 9 -9.56 -0.23 -9.51
N LEU A 10 -8.78 -1.18 -10.04
CA LEU A 10 -7.41 -1.44 -9.62
C LEU A 10 -6.43 -1.05 -10.73
N VAL A 11 -5.41 -0.27 -10.38
CA VAL A 11 -4.32 0.15 -11.28
C VAL A 11 -3.03 -0.52 -10.82
N GLY A 12 -2.54 -1.45 -11.64
CA GLY A 12 -1.48 -2.40 -11.28
C GLY A 12 -2.08 -3.69 -10.71
N ILE A 13 -2.07 -4.77 -11.48
CA ILE A 13 -2.67 -6.05 -11.06
C ILE A 13 -1.56 -6.97 -10.53
N GLY A 14 -0.79 -6.46 -9.57
CA GLY A 14 0.32 -7.17 -8.92
C GLY A 14 -0.11 -8.11 -7.79
N ASP A 15 0.84 -8.53 -6.96
CA ASP A 15 0.59 -9.44 -5.82
C ASP A 15 -0.37 -8.85 -4.78
N VAL A 16 -0.28 -7.54 -4.50
CA VAL A 16 -1.21 -6.86 -3.58
C VAL A 16 -2.64 -6.91 -4.12
N SER A 17 -2.82 -6.64 -5.42
CA SER A 17 -4.13 -6.77 -6.09
C SER A 17 -4.64 -8.21 -6.06
N SER A 18 -3.74 -9.19 -6.18
CA SER A 18 -4.11 -10.61 -6.04
C SER A 18 -4.63 -10.92 -4.64
N ALA A 19 -3.91 -10.53 -3.59
CA ALA A 19 -4.35 -10.73 -2.22
C ALA A 19 -5.67 -10.00 -1.92
N LEU A 20 -5.84 -8.79 -2.42
CA LEU A 20 -7.05 -7.97 -2.26
C LEU A 20 -8.28 -8.64 -2.89
N VAL A 21 -8.19 -9.03 -4.17
CA VAL A 21 -9.32 -9.64 -4.89
C VAL A 21 -9.67 -11.01 -4.29
N GLN A 22 -8.67 -11.82 -3.95
CA GLN A 22 -8.88 -13.11 -3.27
C GLN A 22 -9.57 -12.92 -1.91
N GLY A 23 -9.09 -11.98 -1.10
CA GLY A 23 -9.62 -11.72 0.24
C GLY A 23 -11.07 -11.24 0.22
N VAL A 24 -11.39 -10.27 -0.65
CA VAL A 24 -12.77 -9.77 -0.81
C VAL A 24 -13.70 -10.88 -1.30
N ALA A 25 -13.28 -11.67 -2.29
CA ALA A 25 -14.10 -12.78 -2.80
C ALA A 25 -14.31 -13.88 -1.75
N ASN A 26 -13.29 -14.18 -0.94
CA ASN A 26 -13.39 -15.14 0.15
C ASN A 26 -14.38 -14.68 1.23
N TYR A 27 -14.23 -13.45 1.72
CA TYR A 27 -15.07 -12.92 2.80
C TYR A 27 -16.51 -12.67 2.35
N LYS A 28 -16.76 -12.47 1.05
CA LYS A 28 -18.10 -12.51 0.46
C LYS A 28 -18.80 -13.84 0.65
N LYS A 29 -18.10 -14.97 0.45
CA LYS A 29 -18.67 -16.31 0.65
C LYS A 29 -18.58 -16.81 2.08
N ASN A 30 -17.66 -16.27 2.89
CA ASN A 30 -17.37 -16.69 4.26
C ASN A 30 -17.35 -15.50 5.23
N PRO A 31 -18.47 -14.79 5.46
CA PRO A 31 -18.49 -13.56 6.25
C PRO A 31 -18.09 -13.78 7.73
N ASP A 32 -18.33 -14.97 8.29
CA ASP A 32 -17.98 -15.30 9.68
C ASP A 32 -16.48 -15.53 9.91
N LYS A 33 -15.66 -15.55 8.85
CA LYS A 33 -14.22 -15.82 8.91
C LYS A 33 -13.37 -14.57 8.60
N LEU A 34 -13.95 -13.39 8.75
CA LEU A 34 -13.31 -12.13 8.44
C LEU A 34 -12.11 -11.88 9.37
N ILE A 35 -10.92 -11.71 8.77
CA ILE A 35 -9.67 -11.46 9.49
C ILE A 35 -8.97 -10.25 8.84
N GLY A 36 -8.38 -9.40 9.69
CA GLY A 36 -7.48 -8.35 9.25
C GLY A 36 -8.18 -7.09 8.71
N LEU A 37 -9.39 -6.80 9.18
CA LEU A 37 -10.11 -5.56 8.89
C LEU A 37 -10.54 -4.90 10.19
N LEU A 38 -10.77 -3.58 10.17
CA LEU A 38 -11.28 -2.86 11.33
C LEU A 38 -12.77 -3.15 11.55
N PRO A 39 -13.18 -3.65 12.74
CA PRO A 39 -14.59 -3.84 13.06
C PRO A 39 -15.35 -2.52 13.24
N GLU A 40 -14.65 -1.40 13.44
CA GLU A 40 -15.26 -0.09 13.64
C GLU A 40 -15.89 0.49 12.35
N ILE A 41 -15.52 -0.01 11.16
CA ILE A 41 -16.11 0.41 9.88
C ILE A 41 -17.38 -0.42 9.61
N THR A 42 -18.53 0.09 10.06
CA THR A 42 -19.82 -0.62 9.97
C THR A 42 -20.74 -0.15 8.85
N GLU A 43 -20.52 1.04 8.29
CA GLU A 43 -21.37 1.60 7.22
C GLU A 43 -21.28 0.81 5.91
N TYR A 44 -20.11 0.24 5.64
CA TYR A 44 -19.82 -0.55 4.46
C TYR A 44 -19.15 -1.86 4.83
N ASN A 45 -19.68 -2.95 4.29
CA ASN A 45 -19.14 -4.29 4.45
C ASN A 45 -18.21 -4.65 3.31
N VAL A 46 -17.43 -5.72 3.47
CA VAL A 46 -16.61 -6.28 2.38
C VAL A 46 -17.48 -6.67 1.18
N ASN A 47 -18.73 -7.06 1.43
CA ASN A 47 -19.68 -7.49 0.41
C ASN A 47 -20.08 -6.36 -0.56
N ASP A 48 -19.97 -5.12 -0.09
CA ASP A 48 -20.32 -3.93 -0.84
C ASP A 48 -19.24 -3.58 -1.88
N ILE A 49 -18.01 -4.09 -1.74
CA ILE A 49 -16.92 -3.84 -2.68
C ILE A 49 -17.14 -4.63 -3.96
N ASN A 50 -17.30 -3.92 -5.09
CA ASN A 50 -17.47 -4.51 -6.39
C ASN A 50 -16.30 -4.13 -7.31
N PHE A 51 -15.44 -5.08 -7.65
CA PHE A 51 -14.38 -4.80 -8.64
C PHE A 51 -14.99 -4.74 -10.03
N VAL A 52 -14.74 -3.65 -10.76
CA VAL A 52 -15.35 -3.43 -12.09
C VAL A 52 -14.31 -3.28 -13.20
N LEU A 53 -13.05 -2.99 -12.86
CA LEU A 53 -12.01 -2.72 -13.83
C LEU A 53 -10.62 -3.00 -13.24
N GLY A 54 -9.78 -3.68 -14.01
CA GLY A 54 -8.34 -3.71 -13.80
C GLY A 54 -7.59 -2.97 -14.90
N ILE A 55 -6.48 -2.33 -14.54
CA ILE A 55 -5.56 -1.71 -15.50
C ILE A 55 -4.16 -2.25 -15.26
N ASP A 56 -3.55 -2.83 -16.29
CA ASP A 56 -2.16 -3.33 -16.25
C ASP A 56 -1.47 -3.08 -17.60
N VAL A 57 -0.17 -3.39 -17.68
CA VAL A 57 0.63 -3.33 -18.91
C VAL A 57 1.15 -4.69 -19.35
N ASN A 58 1.11 -5.67 -18.45
CA ASN A 58 1.60 -7.02 -18.67
C ASN A 58 0.67 -7.78 -19.64
N SER A 59 1.22 -8.27 -20.74
CA SER A 59 0.46 -8.96 -21.79
C SER A 59 -0.18 -10.27 -21.34
N ASN A 60 0.34 -10.88 -20.26
CA ASN A 60 -0.25 -12.08 -19.66
C ASN A 60 -1.54 -11.79 -18.86
N LYS A 61 -1.78 -10.52 -18.53
CA LYS A 61 -2.92 -10.06 -17.72
C LYS A 61 -3.95 -9.32 -18.56
N VAL A 62 -3.49 -8.44 -19.46
CA VAL A 62 -4.34 -7.66 -20.36
C VAL A 62 -5.23 -8.58 -21.20
N GLY A 63 -6.53 -8.29 -21.20
CA GLY A 63 -7.56 -9.03 -21.94
C GLY A 63 -8.25 -10.14 -21.13
N LYS A 64 -7.78 -10.44 -19.91
CA LYS A 64 -8.43 -11.40 -19.00
C LYS A 64 -9.40 -10.71 -18.05
N ASP A 65 -10.29 -11.50 -17.45
CA ASP A 65 -11.04 -11.07 -16.28
C ASP A 65 -10.12 -10.97 -15.05
N LEU A 66 -10.42 -10.07 -14.14
CA LEU A 66 -9.64 -9.86 -12.92
C LEU A 66 -9.54 -11.12 -12.06
N SER A 67 -10.56 -12.00 -12.06
CA SER A 67 -10.54 -13.29 -11.35
C SER A 67 -9.45 -14.26 -11.82
N GLU A 68 -8.98 -14.09 -13.06
CA GLU A 68 -7.92 -14.89 -13.67
C GLU A 68 -6.58 -14.14 -13.71
N ALA A 69 -6.61 -12.85 -14.07
CA ALA A 69 -5.42 -12.02 -14.24
C ALA A 69 -4.58 -11.91 -12.96
N ILE A 70 -5.22 -11.95 -11.78
CA ILE A 70 -4.55 -11.88 -10.49
C ILE A 70 -3.62 -13.08 -10.21
N PHE A 71 -3.76 -14.17 -10.96
CA PHE A 71 -2.90 -15.36 -10.89
C PHE A 71 -1.90 -15.46 -12.04
N ALA A 72 -1.96 -14.55 -13.02
CA ALA A 72 -1.06 -14.58 -14.16
C ALA A 72 0.33 -14.05 -13.80
N GLU A 73 1.36 -14.68 -14.35
CA GLU A 73 2.76 -14.33 -14.10
C GLU A 73 3.08 -12.86 -14.42
N PRO A 74 3.98 -12.21 -13.65
CA PRO A 74 4.81 -12.80 -12.59
C PRO A 74 4.18 -12.72 -11.19
N ASN A 75 2.84 -12.61 -11.08
CA ASN A 75 2.21 -12.68 -9.77
C ASN A 75 2.54 -14.03 -9.12
N CYS A 76 2.87 -13.96 -7.83
CA CYS A 76 3.35 -15.07 -7.03
C CYS A 76 2.76 -15.07 -5.61
N ASN A 77 1.76 -14.21 -5.35
CA ASN A 77 0.98 -14.22 -4.12
C ASN A 77 0.41 -15.61 -3.83
N ILE A 78 0.38 -16.00 -2.55
CA ILE A 78 -0.26 -17.23 -2.14
C ILE A 78 -1.72 -17.29 -2.63
N LYS A 79 -2.12 -18.45 -3.15
CA LYS A 79 -3.50 -18.72 -3.55
C LYS A 79 -4.29 -19.26 -2.35
N LEU A 80 -4.96 -18.36 -1.65
CA LEU A 80 -5.84 -18.71 -0.53
C LEU A 80 -7.29 -18.94 -0.97
N TYR A 81 -7.69 -18.31 -2.07
CA TYR A 81 -9.05 -18.37 -2.56
C TYR A 81 -9.11 -18.13 -4.08
N GLN A 82 -10.05 -18.75 -4.79
CA GLN A 82 -10.30 -18.50 -6.21
C GLN A 82 -11.61 -17.72 -6.35
N PRO A 83 -11.58 -16.46 -6.82
CA PRO A 83 -12.79 -15.74 -7.18
C PRO A 83 -13.51 -16.45 -8.34
N ASP A 84 -14.85 -16.39 -8.32
CA ASP A 84 -15.65 -16.66 -9.52
C ASP A 84 -15.43 -15.52 -10.54
N PHE A 85 -15.96 -15.66 -11.76
CA PHE A 85 -15.90 -14.62 -12.78
C PHE A 85 -16.48 -13.30 -12.26
N LEU A 86 -15.71 -12.20 -12.36
CA LEU A 86 -16.04 -10.91 -11.75
C LEU A 86 -16.72 -9.93 -12.73
N ASP A 87 -16.68 -10.21 -14.03
CA ASP A 87 -17.06 -9.27 -15.09
C ASP A 87 -16.27 -7.94 -14.99
N ALA A 88 -14.99 -8.06 -14.65
CA ALA A 88 -14.06 -6.97 -14.42
C ALA A 88 -12.84 -7.15 -15.33
N PRO A 89 -12.89 -6.65 -16.57
CA PRO A 89 -11.80 -6.85 -17.53
C PRO A 89 -10.53 -6.13 -17.08
N VAL A 90 -9.37 -6.73 -17.37
CA VAL A 90 -8.07 -6.09 -17.25
C VAL A 90 -7.69 -5.48 -18.59
N LEU A 91 -7.67 -4.15 -18.65
CA LEU A 91 -7.38 -3.39 -19.85
C LEU A 91 -5.94 -2.88 -19.85
N LYS A 92 -5.39 -2.64 -21.03
CA LYS A 92 -4.04 -2.09 -21.15
C LYS A 92 -4.04 -0.61 -20.83
N GLY A 93 -3.26 -0.21 -19.83
CA GLY A 93 -3.01 1.20 -19.53
C GLY A 93 -1.77 1.76 -20.24
N PRO A 94 -1.56 3.09 -20.24
CA PRO A 94 -0.30 3.69 -20.63
C PRO A 94 0.86 3.21 -19.74
N VAL A 95 2.00 2.86 -20.35
CA VAL A 95 3.18 2.34 -19.63
C VAL A 95 3.90 3.43 -18.82
N MET A 96 4.17 4.57 -19.45
CA MET A 96 4.88 5.72 -18.84
C MET A 96 6.21 5.30 -18.17
N ASP A 97 6.44 5.68 -16.92
CA ASP A 97 7.58 5.26 -16.09
C ASP A 97 7.28 4.03 -15.22
N GLY A 98 6.22 3.28 -15.56
CA GLY A 98 5.80 2.04 -14.90
C GLY A 98 6.84 0.94 -14.88
N LEU A 99 7.68 0.88 -15.92
CA LEU A 99 8.66 -0.19 -16.14
C LEU A 99 10.10 0.35 -16.23
N ASP A 100 10.36 1.54 -15.70
CA ASP A 100 11.71 2.15 -15.70
C ASP A 100 12.59 1.56 -14.59
N SER A 101 12.71 0.23 -14.55
CA SER A 101 13.48 -0.52 -13.56
C SER A 101 13.78 -1.95 -14.04
N ASN A 102 14.40 -2.77 -13.20
CA ASN A 102 14.64 -4.19 -13.49
C ASN A 102 13.34 -4.99 -13.72
N ILE A 103 12.18 -4.46 -13.30
CA ILE A 103 10.89 -5.13 -13.49
C ILE A 103 10.55 -5.33 -14.97
N LYS A 104 11.09 -4.50 -15.88
CA LYS A 104 10.92 -4.66 -17.33
C LYS A 104 11.43 -5.99 -17.87
N ASN A 105 12.36 -6.63 -17.16
CA ASN A 105 12.95 -7.91 -17.56
C ASN A 105 12.04 -9.10 -17.24
N ILE A 106 11.05 -8.92 -16.37
CA ILE A 106 10.12 -9.98 -15.93
C ILE A 106 8.65 -9.70 -16.29
N ILE A 107 8.36 -8.51 -16.84
CA ILE A 107 7.02 -8.12 -17.28
C ILE A 107 6.99 -8.09 -18.82
N PRO A 108 6.33 -9.07 -19.46
CA PRO A 108 6.16 -9.03 -20.90
C PRO A 108 5.13 -7.95 -21.27
N VAL A 109 5.45 -7.15 -22.29
CA VAL A 109 4.54 -6.15 -22.87
C VAL A 109 4.40 -6.45 -24.36
N SER A 110 3.17 -6.49 -24.87
CA SER A 110 2.88 -6.71 -26.29
C SER A 110 2.55 -5.40 -26.98
N ASP A 111 3.18 -5.11 -28.12
CA ASP A 111 2.89 -3.92 -28.94
C ASP A 111 1.54 -4.00 -29.66
N ASP A 112 0.96 -5.20 -29.82
CA ASP A 112 -0.34 -5.42 -30.45
C ASP A 112 -1.49 -4.95 -29.54
N GLN A 113 -1.28 -5.04 -28.23
CA GLN A 113 -2.21 -4.48 -27.25
C GLN A 113 -1.96 -2.97 -27.16
N LYS A 114 -2.97 -2.16 -27.48
CA LYS A 114 -2.89 -0.69 -27.37
C LYS A 114 -3.49 -0.19 -26.05
N PRO A 115 -2.90 0.84 -25.42
CA PRO A 115 -3.51 1.48 -24.26
C PRO A 115 -4.93 1.98 -24.55
N VAL A 116 -5.84 1.76 -23.62
CA VAL A 116 -7.22 2.28 -23.69
C VAL A 116 -7.28 3.73 -23.19
N ASP A 117 -8.40 4.41 -23.48
CA ASP A 117 -8.77 5.64 -22.78
C ASP A 117 -9.29 5.30 -21.39
N VAL A 118 -8.39 5.37 -20.40
CA VAL A 118 -8.71 4.96 -19.02
C VAL A 118 -9.79 5.84 -18.39
N ILE A 119 -9.92 7.11 -18.78
CA ILE A 119 -10.95 8.02 -18.27
C ILE A 119 -12.32 7.53 -18.77
N LYS A 120 -12.41 7.24 -20.07
CA LYS A 120 -13.64 6.67 -20.65
C LYS A 120 -14.02 5.34 -19.97
N GLU A 121 -13.07 4.42 -19.85
CA GLU A 121 -13.37 3.09 -19.29
C GLU A 121 -13.80 3.14 -17.81
N MET A 122 -13.21 4.03 -17.01
CA MET A 122 -13.62 4.23 -15.61
C MET A 122 -14.99 4.93 -15.50
N LYS A 123 -15.27 5.90 -16.39
CA LYS A 123 -16.54 6.61 -16.43
C LYS A 123 -17.69 5.67 -16.81
N ASP A 124 -17.52 4.88 -17.88
CA ASP A 124 -18.55 3.95 -18.39
C ASP A 124 -18.94 2.89 -17.33
N ARG A 125 -18.01 2.56 -16.42
CA ARG A 125 -18.22 1.61 -15.33
C ARG A 125 -18.65 2.25 -14.02
N ASN A 126 -18.86 3.57 -13.99
CA ASN A 126 -19.25 4.32 -12.80
C ASN A 126 -18.33 4.01 -11.61
N VAL A 127 -17.01 4.11 -11.81
CA VAL A 127 -16.02 3.82 -10.77
C VAL A 127 -16.17 4.81 -9.62
N ASP A 128 -16.28 4.29 -8.41
CA ASP A 128 -16.35 5.07 -7.18
C ASP A 128 -14.98 5.38 -6.59
N ILE A 129 -14.09 4.38 -6.65
CA ILE A 129 -12.78 4.39 -5.99
C ILE A 129 -11.74 3.75 -6.93
N VAL A 130 -10.59 4.40 -7.05
CA VAL A 130 -9.43 3.88 -7.76
C VAL A 130 -8.31 3.58 -6.77
N VAL A 131 -7.82 2.34 -6.78
CA VAL A 131 -6.66 1.92 -5.99
C VAL A 131 -5.45 1.83 -6.90
N ILE A 132 -4.38 2.55 -6.55
CA ILE A 132 -3.13 2.59 -7.32
C ILE A 132 -2.05 1.79 -6.58
N VAL A 133 -1.58 0.71 -7.19
CA VAL A 133 -0.55 -0.20 -6.67
C VAL A 133 0.46 -0.55 -7.78
N LEU A 134 1.00 0.49 -8.39
CA LEU A 134 2.03 0.42 -9.45
C LEU A 134 3.43 0.14 -8.87
N PRO A 135 4.43 -0.22 -9.68
CA PRO A 135 5.81 -0.38 -9.18
C PRO A 135 6.34 0.87 -8.46
N THR A 136 7.13 0.65 -7.40
CA THR A 136 7.76 1.76 -6.65
C THR A 136 8.61 2.63 -7.59
N GLY A 137 8.38 3.95 -7.58
CA GLY A 137 9.10 4.95 -8.38
C GLY A 137 8.48 5.28 -9.74
N SER A 138 7.28 4.78 -10.04
CA SER A 138 6.49 5.16 -11.22
C SER A 138 5.72 6.46 -10.97
N HIS A 139 6.43 7.56 -10.78
CA HIS A 139 5.88 8.84 -10.34
C HIS A 139 4.91 9.46 -11.36
N LYS A 140 5.27 9.47 -12.64
CA LYS A 140 4.44 10.04 -13.72
C LYS A 140 3.19 9.19 -13.92
N ALA A 141 3.32 7.86 -13.90
CA ALA A 141 2.18 6.96 -14.00
C ALA A 141 1.21 7.16 -12.84
N VAL A 142 1.68 7.15 -11.59
CA VAL A 142 0.81 7.36 -10.41
C VAL A 142 0.07 8.70 -10.50
N LYS A 143 0.76 9.79 -10.83
CA LYS A 143 0.14 11.11 -11.03
C LYS A 143 -0.92 11.10 -12.13
N PHE A 144 -0.64 10.48 -13.27
CA PHE A 144 -1.59 10.34 -14.37
C PHE A 144 -2.87 9.62 -13.94
N TYR A 145 -2.75 8.46 -13.31
CA TYR A 145 -3.91 7.68 -12.87
C TYR A 145 -4.69 8.37 -11.75
N ALA A 146 -4.03 9.05 -10.82
CA ALA A 146 -4.70 9.83 -9.77
C ALA A 146 -5.53 10.98 -10.37
N LEU A 147 -4.97 11.73 -11.31
CA LEU A 147 -5.69 12.83 -11.98
C LEU A 147 -6.85 12.33 -12.85
N ALA A 148 -6.68 11.20 -13.53
CA ALA A 148 -7.71 10.55 -14.34
C ALA A 148 -8.86 10.01 -13.47
N ALA A 149 -8.54 9.43 -12.30
CA ALA A 149 -9.54 8.98 -11.33
C ALA A 149 -10.40 10.14 -10.81
N LEU A 150 -9.76 11.24 -10.42
CA LEU A 150 -10.49 12.44 -9.96
C LEU A 150 -11.40 13.01 -11.05
N GLU A 151 -10.95 13.00 -12.31
CA GLU A 151 -11.72 13.51 -13.45
C GLU A 151 -13.04 12.76 -13.69
N VAL A 152 -13.08 11.45 -13.43
CA VAL A 152 -14.30 10.64 -13.55
C VAL A 152 -15.17 10.66 -12.28
N GLY A 153 -14.80 11.46 -11.27
CA GLY A 153 -15.52 11.53 -10.01
C GLY A 153 -15.17 10.42 -9.02
N ALA A 154 -14.03 9.75 -9.16
CA ALA A 154 -13.60 8.67 -8.27
C ALA A 154 -12.64 9.18 -7.16
N CYS A 155 -12.78 8.63 -5.96
CA CYS A 155 -11.79 8.83 -4.89
C CYS A 155 -10.51 8.02 -5.18
N VAL A 156 -9.38 8.44 -4.62
CA VAL A 156 -8.08 7.83 -4.90
C VAL A 156 -7.46 7.26 -3.64
N ILE A 157 -7.06 5.99 -3.72
CA ILE A 157 -6.21 5.34 -2.71
C ILE A 157 -4.86 5.06 -3.36
N ASN A 158 -3.82 5.71 -2.85
CA ASN A 158 -2.46 5.54 -3.33
C ASN A 158 -1.68 4.58 -2.44
N GLY A 159 -1.49 3.36 -2.92
CA GLY A 159 -0.68 2.33 -2.29
C GLY A 159 0.82 2.57 -2.39
N MET A 160 1.27 3.55 -3.17
CA MET A 160 2.68 3.71 -3.54
C MET A 160 3.34 4.94 -2.90
N PRO A 161 4.68 4.96 -2.74
CA PRO A 161 5.42 6.12 -2.23
C PRO A 161 5.42 7.37 -3.12
N SER A 162 4.95 7.27 -4.36
CA SER A 162 4.78 8.43 -5.24
C SER A 162 3.79 9.42 -4.62
N GLN A 163 4.04 10.72 -4.77
CA GLN A 163 3.22 11.75 -4.14
C GLN A 163 1.82 11.84 -4.78
N VAL A 164 0.77 11.66 -3.97
CA VAL A 164 -0.63 11.90 -4.32
C VAL A 164 -1.29 12.73 -3.23
N ALA A 165 -1.31 12.23 -1.99
CA ALA A 165 -1.80 12.98 -0.84
C ALA A 165 -0.85 14.13 -0.46
N ASN A 166 0.40 14.08 -0.90
CA ASN A 166 1.41 15.13 -0.69
C ASN A 166 1.69 15.98 -1.94
N ASP A 167 0.95 15.79 -3.05
CA ASP A 167 1.06 16.62 -4.26
C ASP A 167 0.02 17.76 -4.22
N PRO A 168 0.43 19.04 -4.10
CA PRO A 168 -0.51 20.16 -3.97
C PRO A 168 -1.50 20.30 -5.13
N GLU A 169 -1.12 19.91 -6.35
CA GLU A 169 -1.99 19.97 -7.52
C GLU A 169 -3.13 18.95 -7.41
N ILE A 170 -2.78 17.71 -7.03
CA ILE A 170 -3.76 16.62 -6.88
C ILE A 170 -4.67 16.89 -5.68
N VAL A 171 -4.11 17.33 -4.56
CA VAL A 171 -4.86 17.69 -3.35
C VAL A 171 -5.89 18.77 -3.65
N LYS A 172 -5.47 19.86 -4.31
CA LYS A 172 -6.38 20.95 -4.66
C LYS A 172 -7.51 20.48 -5.58
N LYS A 173 -7.20 19.68 -6.60
CA LYS A 173 -8.23 19.11 -7.50
C LYS A 173 -9.22 18.22 -6.75
N ALA A 174 -8.75 17.42 -5.80
CA ALA A 174 -9.59 16.55 -5.00
C ALA A 174 -10.52 17.33 -4.05
N GLU A 175 -10.04 18.44 -3.48
CA GLU A 175 -10.85 19.36 -2.67
C GLU A 175 -11.95 20.03 -3.50
N GLU A 176 -11.61 20.57 -4.68
CA GLU A 176 -12.56 21.23 -5.59
C GLU A 176 -13.69 20.28 -6.04
N LEU A 177 -13.39 18.99 -6.17
CA LEU A 177 -14.34 17.96 -6.63
C LEU A 177 -15.05 17.22 -5.51
N ASN A 178 -14.76 17.52 -4.23
CA ASN A 178 -15.27 16.78 -3.07
C ASN A 178 -14.98 15.27 -3.13
N LEU A 179 -13.76 14.91 -3.56
CA LEU A 179 -13.28 13.53 -3.67
C LEU A 179 -12.13 13.29 -2.71
N SER A 180 -12.16 12.15 -2.00
CA SER A 180 -11.14 11.83 -1.00
C SER A 180 -9.85 11.30 -1.63
N LEU A 181 -8.73 11.62 -0.98
CA LEU A 181 -7.42 11.02 -1.18
C LEU A 181 -7.00 10.30 0.11
N ILE A 182 -6.58 9.03 -0.01
CA ILE A 182 -5.86 8.31 1.04
C ILE A 182 -4.48 7.94 0.48
N GLY A 183 -3.41 8.42 1.11
CA GLY A 183 -2.04 8.26 0.63
C GLY A 183 -1.03 8.88 1.59
N ASP A 184 0.28 8.71 1.41
CA ASP A 184 0.95 7.90 0.39
C ASP A 184 1.67 6.68 1.03
N ASP A 185 1.87 5.62 0.24
CA ASP A 185 2.46 4.33 0.64
C ASP A 185 1.67 3.60 1.74
N VAL A 186 0.82 2.63 1.37
CA VAL A 186 -0.02 1.90 2.33
C VAL A 186 0.84 1.13 3.35
N LYS A 187 0.41 1.13 4.62
CA LYS A 187 1.02 0.35 5.70
C LYS A 187 0.71 -1.13 5.51
N SER A 188 1.61 -1.95 6.04
CA SER A 188 1.32 -3.36 6.29
C SER A 188 0.67 -3.51 7.66
N GLN A 189 -0.18 -4.53 7.86
CA GLN A 189 -0.78 -4.83 9.16
C GLN A 189 0.28 -5.11 10.22
N ILE A 190 1.24 -5.98 9.86
CA ILE A 190 2.37 -6.34 10.72
C ILE A 190 3.65 -6.29 9.90
N GLY A 191 4.35 -5.17 9.92
CA GLY A 191 5.61 -4.98 9.19
C GLY A 191 6.85 -4.98 10.09
N ALA A 192 8.03 -5.24 9.49
CA ALA A 192 9.31 -5.14 10.19
C ALA A 192 9.54 -3.75 10.81
N THR A 193 9.18 -2.68 10.09
CA THR A 193 9.37 -1.30 10.56
C THR A 193 8.55 -0.97 11.81
N ILE A 194 7.28 -1.44 11.91
CA ILE A 194 6.46 -1.16 13.10
C ILE A 194 7.00 -1.94 14.31
N ILE A 195 7.37 -3.21 14.14
CA ILE A 195 7.98 -4.02 15.21
C ILE A 195 9.29 -3.39 15.69
N HIS A 196 10.15 -3.00 14.75
CA HIS A 196 11.44 -2.39 15.04
C HIS A 196 11.26 -1.07 15.79
N ARG A 197 10.37 -0.18 15.32
CA ARG A 197 10.05 1.09 15.98
C ARG A 197 9.49 0.87 17.39
N SER A 198 8.55 -0.04 17.56
CA SER A 198 7.95 -0.34 18.87
C SER A 198 9.00 -0.82 19.88
N LEU A 199 9.90 -1.70 19.46
CA LEU A 199 10.98 -2.18 20.32
C LEU A 199 12.04 -1.12 20.56
N ALA A 200 12.40 -0.32 19.55
CA ALA A 200 13.34 0.78 19.72
C ALA A 200 12.83 1.79 20.75
N ASN A 201 11.55 2.16 20.69
CA ASN A 201 10.92 3.08 21.66
C ASN A 201 10.73 2.47 23.05
N LEU A 202 10.67 1.13 23.18
CA LEU A 202 10.59 0.45 24.48
C LEU A 202 11.84 0.70 25.35
N PHE A 203 13.03 0.82 24.75
CA PHE A 203 14.27 1.07 25.47
C PHE A 203 14.21 2.37 26.30
N PRO A 204 14.08 3.57 25.69
CA PRO A 204 14.03 4.82 26.45
C PRO A 204 12.80 4.88 27.36
N MET A 205 11.67 4.27 26.98
CA MET A 205 10.47 4.20 27.82
C MET A 205 10.72 3.46 29.15
N ARG A 206 11.69 2.53 29.20
CA ARG A 206 12.09 1.80 30.41
C ARG A 206 13.38 2.31 31.05
N GLY A 207 13.88 3.46 30.61
CA GLY A 207 15.16 4.01 31.07
C GLY A 207 16.39 3.23 30.58
N ALA A 208 16.23 2.36 29.58
CA ALA A 208 17.32 1.69 28.89
C ALA A 208 17.81 2.55 27.71
N ILE A 209 19.04 2.30 27.26
CA ILE A 209 19.64 3.00 26.12
C ILE A 209 19.77 2.04 24.96
N LEU A 210 19.24 2.42 23.79
CA LEU A 210 19.51 1.71 22.54
C LEU A 210 20.78 2.29 21.90
N ASP A 211 21.84 1.50 21.79
CA ASP A 211 23.15 1.97 21.30
C ASP A 211 23.30 1.78 19.79
N LYS A 212 22.82 0.65 19.26
CA LYS A 212 22.89 0.31 17.84
C LYS A 212 21.75 -0.62 17.43
N THR A 213 21.33 -0.52 16.18
CA THR A 213 20.28 -1.37 15.64
C THR A 213 20.44 -1.64 14.14
N ILE A 214 19.99 -2.81 13.70
CA ILE A 214 20.02 -3.24 12.30
C ILE A 214 18.65 -3.82 11.93
N GLN A 215 18.18 -3.51 10.71
CA GLN A 215 17.09 -4.20 10.03
C GLN A 215 17.53 -4.60 8.62
N LEU A 216 17.41 -5.89 8.31
CA LEU A 216 17.70 -6.45 7.00
C LEU A 216 16.41 -7.09 6.47
N ASP A 217 15.97 -6.68 5.28
CA ASP A 217 14.77 -7.19 4.62
C ASP A 217 15.15 -7.94 3.31
N TRP A 218 14.54 -9.08 3.01
CA TRP A 218 14.65 -9.76 1.70
C TRP A 218 13.32 -10.39 1.29
N GLY A 219 13.16 -10.65 -0.01
CA GLY A 219 11.93 -11.26 -0.54
C GLY A 219 12.03 -11.63 -2.02
N GLY A 220 11.01 -12.31 -2.53
CA GLY A 220 11.00 -12.87 -3.89
C GLY A 220 9.98 -12.26 -4.84
N SER A 221 9.28 -11.20 -4.44
CA SER A 221 8.24 -10.57 -5.25
C SER A 221 8.82 -9.63 -6.31
N SER A 222 7.98 -9.30 -7.30
CA SER A 222 8.34 -8.29 -8.31
C SER A 222 8.64 -6.89 -7.72
N ASP A 223 8.10 -6.56 -6.54
CA ASP A 223 8.47 -5.31 -5.84
C ASP A 223 9.92 -5.38 -5.35
N PHE A 224 10.39 -6.51 -4.80
CA PHE A 224 11.81 -6.66 -4.44
C PHE A 224 12.72 -6.58 -5.66
N CYS A 225 12.35 -7.22 -6.78
CA CYS A 225 13.09 -7.07 -8.04
C CYS A 225 13.21 -5.60 -8.47
N ASN A 226 12.11 -4.84 -8.35
CA ASN A 226 12.08 -3.42 -8.64
C ASN A 226 12.97 -2.60 -7.67
N LEU A 227 12.91 -2.87 -6.37
CA LEU A 227 13.67 -2.17 -5.33
C LEU A 227 15.19 -2.41 -5.42
N MET A 228 15.59 -3.59 -5.88
CA MET A 228 16.99 -3.96 -6.12
C MET A 228 17.54 -3.44 -7.46
N THR A 229 16.83 -2.52 -8.13
CA THR A 229 17.32 -1.90 -9.36
C THR A 229 18.46 -0.92 -9.06
N PRO A 230 19.66 -1.08 -9.66
CA PRO A 230 20.71 -0.08 -9.58
C PRO A 230 20.32 1.19 -10.33
N MET A 231 20.53 2.34 -9.69
CA MET A 231 20.35 3.67 -10.24
C MET A 231 21.66 4.17 -10.89
N PRO A 232 21.64 5.22 -11.73
CA PRO A 232 22.85 5.72 -12.41
C PRO A 232 24.02 6.11 -11.49
N ASN A 233 23.74 6.44 -10.23
CA ASN A 233 24.74 6.75 -9.20
C ASN A 233 25.35 5.50 -8.52
N GLY A 234 24.93 4.31 -8.91
CA GLY A 234 25.39 3.03 -8.33
C GLY A 234 24.62 2.58 -7.08
N GLU A 235 23.71 3.38 -6.56
CA GLU A 235 22.84 3.01 -5.42
C GLU A 235 21.62 2.22 -5.89
N LEU A 236 20.96 1.50 -4.99
CA LEU A 236 19.70 0.83 -5.32
C LEU A 236 18.52 1.80 -5.27
N ARG A 237 17.47 1.55 -6.04
CA ARG A 237 16.20 2.29 -5.94
C ARG A 237 15.64 2.28 -4.51
N TYR A 238 15.89 1.22 -3.74
CA TYR A 238 15.58 1.16 -2.31
C TYR A 238 16.22 2.28 -1.47
N GLU A 239 17.47 2.65 -1.81
CA GLU A 239 18.26 3.64 -1.07
C GLU A 239 17.67 5.05 -1.25
N GLN A 240 17.06 5.32 -2.41
CA GLN A 240 16.35 6.58 -2.66
C GLN A 240 14.99 6.57 -1.94
N GLY A 241 14.91 7.30 -0.84
CA GLY A 241 13.66 7.54 -0.10
C GLY A 241 13.29 6.42 0.88
N LYS A 242 13.10 5.17 0.40
CA LYS A 242 12.58 4.07 1.27
C LYS A 242 13.49 3.77 2.46
N ARG A 243 14.82 3.71 2.28
CA ARG A 243 15.77 3.55 3.40
C ARG A 243 15.68 4.71 4.40
N GLN A 244 15.75 5.95 3.91
CA GLN A 244 15.73 7.14 4.76
C GLN A 244 14.45 7.21 5.57
N SER A 245 13.28 7.05 4.92
CA SER A 245 11.99 7.06 5.61
C SER A 245 11.85 5.95 6.65
N LYS A 246 12.32 4.73 6.36
CA LYS A 246 12.31 3.64 7.35
C LYS A 246 13.23 3.95 8.54
N THR A 247 14.40 4.51 8.26
CA THR A 247 15.39 4.85 9.30
C THR A 247 14.81 5.93 10.23
N GLU A 248 14.29 7.00 9.65
CA GLU A 248 13.62 8.08 10.39
C GLU A 248 12.42 7.58 11.19
N ALA A 249 11.60 6.69 10.62
CA ALA A 249 10.47 6.10 11.33
C ALA A 249 10.89 5.34 12.60
N VAL A 250 12.05 4.69 12.59
CA VAL A 250 12.55 3.92 13.75
C VAL A 250 13.22 4.82 14.78
N ILE A 251 14.02 5.81 14.36
CA ILE A 251 14.89 6.55 15.28
C ILE A 251 14.37 7.92 15.73
N SER A 252 13.34 8.47 15.07
CA SER A 252 12.89 9.86 15.28
C SER A 252 12.54 10.21 16.72
N ASN A 253 12.00 9.26 17.48
CA ASN A 253 11.57 9.43 18.87
C ASN A 253 12.65 9.06 19.90
N LEU A 254 13.84 8.64 19.45
CA LEU A 254 14.92 8.26 20.36
C LEU A 254 15.66 9.49 20.89
N PRO A 255 15.99 9.55 22.19
CA PRO A 255 16.75 10.68 22.77
C PRO A 255 18.12 10.88 22.10
N ASN A 256 18.69 9.81 21.56
CA ASN A 256 20.00 9.79 20.91
C ASN A 256 19.92 9.66 19.37
N LYS A 257 18.80 10.07 18.75
CA LYS A 257 18.54 9.92 17.30
C LYS A 257 19.69 10.38 16.38
N ASP A 258 20.43 11.41 16.77
CA ASP A 258 21.49 11.99 15.95
C ASP A 258 22.82 11.21 16.06
N THR A 259 22.92 10.29 17.03
CA THR A 259 24.16 9.56 17.35
C THR A 259 24.02 8.04 17.30
N ILE A 260 22.78 7.53 17.30
CA ILE A 260 22.51 6.09 17.22
C ILE A 260 23.02 5.50 15.91
N LYS A 261 23.67 4.33 16.00
CA LYS A 261 24.09 3.58 14.81
C LYS A 261 22.92 2.72 14.33
N CYS A 262 22.20 3.20 13.31
CA CYS A 262 21.07 2.50 12.71
C CYS A 262 21.38 2.13 11.25
N GLN A 263 21.16 0.88 10.87
CA GLN A 263 21.24 0.43 9.49
C GLN A 263 19.96 -0.30 9.09
N ILE A 264 19.25 0.20 8.09
CA ILE A 264 18.08 -0.46 7.51
C ILE A 264 18.31 -0.67 6.02
N SER A 265 18.23 -1.90 5.54
CA SER A 265 18.52 -2.23 4.13
C SER A 265 17.64 -3.36 3.61
N ALA A 266 17.27 -3.28 2.33
CA ALA A 266 16.90 -4.46 1.56
C ALA A 266 18.20 -5.15 1.12
N VAL A 267 18.37 -6.43 1.46
CA VAL A 267 19.65 -7.13 1.27
C VAL A 267 19.68 -7.98 0.01
N ASP A 268 18.54 -8.52 -0.43
CA ASP A 268 18.51 -9.35 -1.63
C ASP A 268 17.10 -9.49 -2.24
N TYR A 269 17.07 -9.87 -3.51
CA TYR A 269 15.90 -10.38 -4.22
C TYR A 269 16.09 -11.88 -4.47
N ILE A 270 15.27 -12.70 -3.81
CA ILE A 270 15.39 -14.16 -3.81
C ILE A 270 14.15 -14.78 -4.46
N PRO A 271 14.14 -15.04 -5.78
CA PRO A 271 12.92 -15.33 -6.53
C PRO A 271 12.11 -16.53 -6.02
N PHE A 272 12.77 -17.56 -5.50
CA PHE A 272 12.08 -18.77 -5.03
C PHE A 272 11.26 -18.55 -3.75
N LEU A 273 11.47 -17.44 -3.04
CA LEU A 273 10.62 -17.03 -1.91
C LEU A 273 9.24 -16.52 -2.38
N LYS A 274 9.06 -16.18 -3.66
CA LYS A 274 7.79 -15.63 -4.17
C LYS A 274 7.35 -14.42 -3.33
N ASN A 275 6.07 -14.33 -2.94
CA ASN A 275 5.55 -13.18 -2.21
C ASN A 275 5.93 -13.15 -0.71
N GLN A 276 6.68 -14.16 -0.25
CA GLN A 276 7.27 -14.17 1.07
C GLN A 276 8.29 -13.03 1.20
N LYS A 277 8.15 -12.30 2.31
CA LYS A 277 9.12 -11.32 2.78
C LYS A 277 9.57 -11.71 4.17
N GLU A 278 10.88 -11.70 4.34
CA GLU A 278 11.53 -11.96 5.61
C GLU A 278 12.29 -10.72 6.07
N ALA A 279 12.39 -10.59 7.40
CA ALA A 279 13.20 -9.56 8.00
C ALA A 279 13.95 -10.09 9.22
N TYR A 280 15.18 -9.61 9.37
CA TYR A 280 16.00 -9.78 10.56
C TYR A 280 16.21 -8.43 11.24
N LEU A 281 15.91 -8.37 12.53
CA LEU A 281 16.11 -7.20 13.38
C LEU A 281 17.12 -7.55 14.47
N ARG A 282 18.05 -6.64 14.74
CA ARG A 282 18.95 -6.70 15.90
C ARG A 282 18.96 -5.37 16.61
N LEU A 283 18.57 -5.36 17.88
CA LEU A 283 18.65 -4.20 18.76
C LEU A 283 19.66 -4.50 19.87
N GLU A 284 20.67 -3.64 20.04
CA GLU A 284 21.68 -3.78 21.09
C GLU A 284 21.76 -2.50 21.93
N GLY A 285 21.81 -2.66 23.23
CA GLY A 285 21.81 -1.53 24.16
C GLY A 285 22.26 -1.89 25.56
N ARG A 286 21.96 -0.99 26.50
CA ARG A 286 22.34 -1.10 27.91
C ARG A 286 21.15 -0.90 28.84
N ILE A 287 21.05 -1.74 29.87
CA ILE A 287 20.03 -1.69 30.93
C ILE A 287 20.67 -1.27 32.27
N PHE A 288 19.98 -1.50 33.38
CA PHE A 288 20.43 -1.14 34.73
C PHE A 288 21.90 -1.51 34.99
N GLY A 289 22.66 -0.58 35.57
CA GLY A 289 24.09 -0.75 35.83
C GLY A 289 24.98 -0.77 34.58
N GLY A 290 24.45 -0.46 33.40
CA GLY A 290 25.17 -0.52 32.13
C GLY A 290 25.32 -1.94 31.57
N ALA A 291 24.62 -2.92 32.13
CA ALA A 291 24.64 -4.30 31.63
C ALA A 291 24.12 -4.35 30.18
N GLN A 292 24.77 -5.13 29.35
CA GLN A 292 24.42 -5.23 27.92
C GLN A 292 23.14 -6.05 27.74
N VAL A 293 22.32 -5.64 26.79
CA VAL A 293 21.17 -6.41 26.31
C VAL A 293 21.18 -6.44 24.78
N ARG A 294 20.78 -7.59 24.22
CA ARG A 294 20.57 -7.77 22.79
C ARG A 294 19.25 -8.46 22.55
N VAL A 295 18.51 -7.98 21.55
CA VAL A 295 17.28 -8.57 21.05
C VAL A 295 17.47 -8.88 19.58
N ASP A 296 17.33 -10.15 19.22
CA ASP A 296 17.32 -10.62 17.83
C ASP A 296 15.92 -11.11 17.48
N ILE A 297 15.39 -10.66 16.34
CA ILE A 297 14.09 -11.09 15.84
C ILE A 297 14.23 -11.49 14.39
N THR A 298 13.61 -12.61 14.05
CA THR A 298 13.33 -12.98 12.66
C THR A 298 11.82 -12.96 12.48
N MET A 299 11.37 -12.51 11.31
CA MET A 299 9.96 -12.52 10.97
C MET A 299 9.76 -12.88 9.51
N PHE A 300 8.59 -13.43 9.24
CA PHE A 300 8.11 -13.82 7.92
C PHE A 300 6.69 -13.25 7.75
N VAL A 301 6.40 -12.72 6.57
CA VAL A 301 5.05 -12.30 6.17
C VAL A 301 4.81 -12.58 4.69
N GLU A 302 3.54 -12.81 4.33
CA GLU A 302 3.04 -12.71 2.96
C GLU A 302 2.77 -11.23 2.64
N ASP A 303 3.66 -10.56 1.89
CA ASP A 303 3.70 -9.09 1.80
C ASP A 303 2.44 -8.50 1.16
N GLY A 304 1.90 -9.16 0.13
CA GLY A 304 0.65 -8.79 -0.54
C GLY A 304 -0.55 -8.84 0.40
N ASN A 305 -0.73 -9.97 1.08
CA ASN A 305 -1.78 -10.17 2.09
C ASN A 305 -1.68 -9.19 3.26
N ASN A 306 -0.45 -8.87 3.67
CA ASN A 306 -0.19 -7.96 4.77
C ASN A 306 -0.63 -6.51 4.48
N SER A 307 -0.91 -6.15 3.22
CA SER A 307 -1.38 -4.81 2.83
C SER A 307 -2.84 -4.82 2.36
N ALA A 308 -3.33 -5.96 1.85
CA ALA A 308 -4.68 -6.10 1.30
C ALA A 308 -5.78 -5.70 2.29
N GLY A 309 -5.71 -6.13 3.55
CA GLY A 309 -6.71 -5.78 4.57
C GLY A 309 -6.82 -4.27 4.81
N ILE A 310 -5.68 -3.58 4.85
CA ILE A 310 -5.61 -2.12 4.99
C ILE A 310 -6.26 -1.42 3.78
N ILE A 311 -6.02 -1.91 2.57
CA ILE A 311 -6.65 -1.37 1.35
C ILE A 311 -8.18 -1.56 1.39
N VAL A 312 -8.67 -2.70 1.88
CA VAL A 312 -10.12 -2.94 2.04
C VAL A 312 -10.72 -1.94 3.04
N ASP A 313 -10.06 -1.64 4.16
CA ASP A 313 -10.47 -0.57 5.08
C ASP A 313 -10.46 0.80 4.37
N CYS A 314 -9.40 1.13 3.62
CA CYS A 314 -9.30 2.39 2.87
C CYS A 314 -10.44 2.55 1.85
N ILE A 315 -10.80 1.50 1.09
CA ILE A 315 -11.92 1.51 0.13
C ILE A 315 -13.22 1.90 0.86
N ARG A 316 -13.52 1.23 1.97
CA ARG A 316 -14.74 1.52 2.73
C ARG A 316 -14.73 2.92 3.32
N THR A 317 -13.62 3.36 3.92
CA THR A 317 -13.49 4.71 4.48
C THR A 317 -13.59 5.80 3.41
N SER A 318 -12.98 5.62 2.23
CA SER A 318 -13.12 6.55 1.11
C SER A 318 -14.55 6.62 0.58
N LYS A 319 -15.31 5.52 0.62
CA LYS A 319 -16.73 5.55 0.25
C LYS A 319 -17.54 6.40 1.24
N ILE A 320 -17.30 6.24 2.55
CA ILE A 320 -17.91 7.09 3.58
C ILE A 320 -17.64 8.57 3.29
N ALA A 321 -16.37 8.94 3.01
CA ALA A 321 -16.01 10.31 2.66
C ALA A 321 -16.74 10.80 1.41
N LYS A 322 -16.82 9.96 0.37
CA LYS A 322 -17.52 10.27 -0.89
C LYS A 322 -19.00 10.57 -0.68
N ASP A 323 -19.71 9.77 0.13
CA ASP A 323 -21.14 10.00 0.39
C ASP A 323 -21.39 11.23 1.24
N ARG A 324 -20.42 11.58 2.11
CA ARG A 324 -20.44 12.81 2.90
C ARG A 324 -19.94 14.03 2.13
N GLN A 325 -19.56 13.88 0.86
CA GLN A 325 -19.00 14.92 0.01
C GLN A 325 -17.75 15.58 0.61
N ILE A 326 -16.90 14.78 1.23
CA ILE A 326 -15.66 15.23 1.87
C ILE A 326 -14.50 15.02 0.89
N GLY A 327 -13.96 16.12 0.38
CA GLY A 327 -12.84 16.15 -0.56
C GLY A 327 -11.47 16.36 0.06
N GLY A 328 -10.44 16.21 -0.77
CA GLY A 328 -9.04 16.41 -0.38
C GLY A 328 -8.45 15.23 0.38
N VAL A 329 -7.35 15.47 1.10
CA VAL A 329 -6.71 14.41 1.90
C VAL A 329 -7.58 14.07 3.10
N LEU A 330 -7.91 12.79 3.22
CA LEU A 330 -8.56 12.26 4.41
C LEU A 330 -7.49 12.01 5.48
N GLN A 331 -7.17 13.05 6.24
CA GLN A 331 -6.01 13.09 7.14
C GLN A 331 -6.07 12.00 8.22
N SER A 332 -7.24 11.76 8.80
CA SER A 332 -7.47 10.75 9.83
C SER A 332 -7.22 9.34 9.29
N ALA A 333 -7.66 9.05 8.06
CA ALA A 333 -7.42 7.77 7.40
C ALA A 333 -5.97 7.62 6.95
N SER A 334 -5.40 8.65 6.32
CA SER A 334 -4.01 8.62 5.83
C SER A 334 -3.02 8.41 6.98
N SER A 335 -3.17 9.14 8.09
CA SER A 335 -2.30 8.98 9.27
C SER A 335 -2.26 7.54 9.81
N PHE A 336 -3.40 6.85 9.74
CA PHE A 336 -3.53 5.51 10.26
C PHE A 336 -3.11 4.45 9.24
N PHE A 337 -3.53 4.58 7.97
CA PHE A 337 -3.35 3.56 6.95
C PHE A 337 -2.09 3.70 6.09
N THR A 338 -1.40 4.83 6.09
CA THR A 338 -0.28 5.09 5.15
C THR A 338 1.01 5.48 5.88
N LYS A 339 2.16 5.24 5.24
CA LYS A 339 3.49 5.47 5.81
C LYS A 339 3.94 6.92 5.71
N HIS A 340 3.41 7.66 4.72
CA HIS A 340 3.76 9.05 4.45
C HIS A 340 2.51 9.94 4.34
N PRO A 341 1.71 10.07 5.41
CA PRO A 341 0.63 11.05 5.47
C PRO A 341 1.19 12.49 5.51
N PRO A 342 0.41 13.51 5.12
CA PRO A 342 0.84 14.92 5.24
C PRO A 342 1.18 15.35 6.68
N GLU A 343 0.35 14.96 7.66
CA GLU A 343 0.65 15.07 9.09
C GLU A 343 0.88 13.67 9.68
N GLN A 344 2.08 13.40 10.21
CA GLN A 344 2.39 12.14 10.87
C GLN A 344 1.86 12.14 12.31
N LEU A 345 1.12 11.09 12.65
CA LEU A 345 0.63 10.84 14.00
C LEU A 345 1.17 9.52 14.56
N ASP A 346 1.19 9.44 15.89
CA ASP A 346 1.32 8.16 16.58
C ASP A 346 0.11 7.26 16.24
N ASP A 347 0.35 5.95 16.11
CA ASP A 347 -0.65 5.01 15.60
C ASP A 347 -1.91 4.95 16.50
N TYR A 348 -1.78 5.14 17.82
CA TYR A 348 -2.93 5.17 18.73
C TYR A 348 -3.79 6.43 18.50
N ALA A 349 -3.14 7.58 18.40
CA ALA A 349 -3.82 8.84 18.11
C ALA A 349 -4.46 8.84 16.72
N ALA A 350 -3.77 8.28 15.72
CA ALA A 350 -4.28 8.12 14.36
C ALA A 350 -5.52 7.22 14.33
N LYS A 351 -5.49 6.07 15.05
CA LYS A 351 -6.66 5.18 15.15
C LYS A 351 -7.86 5.90 15.77
N LYS A 352 -7.63 6.67 16.84
CA LYS A 352 -8.70 7.43 17.49
C LYS A 352 -9.34 8.44 16.52
N ARG A 353 -8.52 9.24 15.82
CA ARG A 353 -9.03 10.22 14.83
C ARG A 353 -9.79 9.54 13.69
N LEU A 354 -9.33 8.38 13.22
CA LEU A 354 -10.06 7.59 12.22
C LEU A 354 -11.43 7.15 12.73
N ILE A 355 -11.54 6.68 13.97
CA ILE A 355 -12.83 6.28 14.57
C ILE A 355 -13.76 7.50 14.70
N GLU A 356 -13.25 8.65 15.19
CA GLU A 356 -14.00 9.92 15.24
C GLU A 356 -14.53 10.30 13.84
N PHE A 357 -13.71 10.15 12.79
CA PHE A 357 -14.15 10.36 11.41
C PHE A 357 -15.27 9.38 11.02
N ILE A 358 -15.10 8.08 11.24
CA ILE A 358 -16.10 7.06 10.91
C ILE A 358 -17.43 7.35 11.63
N GLN A 359 -17.38 7.78 12.89
CA GLN A 359 -18.56 8.13 13.69
C GLN A 359 -19.15 9.50 13.38
N ASN A 360 -18.60 10.24 12.40
CA ASN A 360 -19.02 11.58 12.01
C ASN A 360 -18.85 12.63 13.13
N GLU A 361 -17.91 12.40 14.05
CA GLU A 361 -17.49 13.34 15.10
C GLU A 361 -16.34 14.24 14.63
N ARG A 362 -15.74 13.91 13.48
CA ARG A 362 -14.64 14.64 12.82
C ARG A 362 -14.86 14.67 11.31
N GLU A 363 -14.48 15.78 10.69
CA GLU A 363 -14.63 15.97 9.24
C GLU A 363 -13.59 15.22 8.41
N ARG A 364 -12.29 15.28 8.74
CA ARG A 364 -11.21 14.68 7.92
C ARG A 364 -10.15 13.94 8.71
#